data_AF-A0AAE8L5E1-F1
#
_entry.id   AF-A0AAE8L5E1-F1
#
_cell.length_a   1.000
_cell.length_b   1.000
_cell.length_c   1.000
_cell.angle_alpha   90.00
_cell.angle_beta   90.00
_cell.angle_gamma   90.00
#
_symmetry.space_group_name_H-M   'P 1'
#
loop_
_entity.id
_entity.type
_entity.pdbx_description
1 polymer ?
#
loop_
_entity_poly.entity_id
_entity_poly.type
_entity_poly.pdbx_seq_one_letter_code
_entity_poly.pdbx_strand_id
1 'polypeptide(L)'
;MSRDGMHDDTAHADARVPLALEGTREVPVIRLAGSVEPAAAVDAILARAEALTAEDTRVLRIAVTADPATTGRLLDLGAARRSGDGVEILPGLLWQCAARWLPAVRPPFPELFTATDGRRHPLRPGTPAGTVYARAIPWLGRTVSFRTMTEPGDVALFSAWMNDPRVAAIWQETGTLAAHAAYIAKLQSDPATLPLFGCLDGKPFGYFELYWARESRLGPLYEAGPYDRGWHVAIGDEAVRGRPVLSAWLPSLMHYLLLDEPRTQRIVGEPRADHAQQIRNLHASGFATIATVDFPHKRAALVALSREHFVRDRLWVPGAAAADAAPRPPAVPA
;
A
#
# COMPACT_ATOMS: atom_id res chain seq x y z
N MET A 1 -51.23 26.27 25.16
CA MET A 1 -51.17 24.84 24.85
C MET A 1 -50.16 24.70 23.71
N SER A 2 -48.86 24.62 24.03
CA SER A 2 -48.10 23.35 24.13
C SER A 2 -47.98 22.70 22.74
N ARG A 3 -46.81 22.46 22.16
CA ARG A 3 -45.59 21.90 22.77
C ARG A 3 -44.33 22.30 22.01
N ASP A 4 -43.26 22.40 22.79
CA ASP A 4 -41.86 22.40 22.41
C ASP A 4 -41.50 21.27 21.44
N GLY A 5 -40.66 21.60 20.45
CA GLY A 5 -39.91 20.67 19.62
C GLY A 5 -38.43 20.97 19.76
N MET A 6 -37.90 20.79 20.96
CA MET A 6 -36.47 20.81 21.26
C MET A 6 -35.82 19.68 20.45
N HIS A 7 -35.13 20.04 19.36
CA HIS A 7 -34.21 19.14 18.69
C HIS A 7 -33.05 18.90 19.66
N ASP A 8 -33.13 17.77 20.36
CA ASP A 8 -32.05 17.21 21.15
C ASP A 8 -30.98 16.69 20.18
N ASP A 9 -30.12 17.61 19.74
CA ASP A 9 -28.92 17.35 18.97
C ASP A 9 -27.90 16.70 19.92
N THR A 10 -28.15 15.43 20.25
CA THR A 10 -27.21 14.59 20.97
C THR A 10 -26.07 14.25 20.02
N ALA A 11 -25.12 15.18 19.96
CA ALA A 11 -23.76 14.93 19.55
C ALA A 11 -23.26 13.68 20.30
N HIS A 12 -23.23 12.54 19.62
CA HIS A 12 -22.39 11.41 20.00
C HIS A 12 -20.94 11.89 19.92
N ALA A 13 -20.45 12.49 20.99
CA ALA A 13 -19.03 12.62 21.23
C ALA A 13 -18.49 11.18 21.26
N ASP A 14 -17.78 10.78 20.20
CA ASP A 14 -17.03 9.52 20.15
C ASP A 14 -16.16 9.47 21.41
N ALA A 15 -16.60 8.70 22.40
CA ALA A 15 -15.88 8.53 23.64
C ALA A 15 -14.56 7.84 23.28
N ARG A 16 -13.46 8.61 23.25
CA ARG A 16 -12.13 8.09 22.93
C ARG A 16 -11.82 6.91 23.84
N VAL A 17 -11.50 5.77 23.23
CA VAL A 17 -11.05 4.56 23.94
C VAL A 17 -9.83 4.93 24.81
N PRO A 18 -9.90 4.72 26.14
CA PRO A 18 -8.85 5.18 27.05
C PRO A 18 -7.64 4.22 26.98
N LEU A 19 -6.59 4.66 26.29
CA LEU A 19 -5.32 3.96 26.19
C LEU A 19 -4.20 4.71 26.92
N ALA A 20 -3.50 4.02 27.81
CA ALA A 20 -2.25 4.51 28.41
C ALA A 20 -1.04 3.98 27.62
N LEU A 21 0.00 4.81 27.51
CA LEU A 21 1.27 4.45 26.89
C LEU A 21 2.38 4.54 27.94
N GLU A 22 3.07 3.42 28.17
CA GLU A 22 4.16 3.28 29.13
C GLU A 22 5.39 2.65 28.44
N GLY A 23 6.47 2.42 29.20
CA GLY A 23 7.67 1.73 28.71
C GLY A 23 8.69 2.64 28.05
N THR A 24 9.64 2.03 27.34
CA THR A 24 10.67 2.78 26.59
C THR A 24 10.22 3.04 25.16
N ARG A 25 10.98 3.87 24.45
CA ARG A 25 10.76 4.13 23.03
C ARG A 25 10.83 2.87 22.18
N GLU A 26 11.77 1.97 22.49
CA GLU A 26 12.01 0.73 21.75
C GLU A 26 10.97 -0.35 22.08
N VAL A 27 10.43 -0.32 23.31
CA VAL A 27 9.52 -1.35 23.83
C VAL A 27 8.35 -0.69 24.57
N PRO A 28 7.49 0.07 23.86
CA PRO A 28 6.34 0.69 24.47
C PRO A 28 5.30 -0.35 24.91
N VAL A 29 4.47 0.02 25.88
CA VAL A 29 3.36 -0.77 26.40
C VAL A 29 2.07 0.02 26.19
N ILE A 30 1.12 -0.55 25.45
CA ILE A 30 -0.24 -0.03 25.34
C ILE A 30 -1.11 -0.75 26.38
N ARG A 31 -1.74 0.00 27.27
CA ARG A 31 -2.72 -0.53 28.23
C ARG A 31 -4.11 -0.01 27.92
N LEU A 32 -5.05 -0.93 27.77
CA LEU A 32 -6.47 -0.62 27.73
C LEU A 32 -6.97 -0.38 29.16
N ALA A 33 -7.59 0.78 29.40
CA ALA A 33 -8.23 1.09 30.67
C ALA A 33 -9.75 0.89 30.59
N GLY A 34 -10.36 0.42 31.68
CA GLY A 34 -11.80 0.24 31.76
C GLY A 34 -12.34 -0.90 30.88
N SER A 35 -13.66 -1.01 30.83
CA SER A 35 -14.37 -1.97 29.99
C SER A 35 -14.79 -1.29 28.69
N VAL A 36 -14.29 -1.78 27.57
CA VAL A 36 -14.56 -1.28 26.22
C VAL A 36 -14.98 -2.46 25.36
N GLU A 37 -15.85 -2.22 24.38
CA GLU A 37 -16.21 -3.25 23.41
C GLU A 37 -14.95 -3.75 22.67
N PRO A 38 -14.72 -5.07 22.56
CA PRO A 38 -13.45 -5.61 22.05
C PRO A 38 -13.06 -5.14 20.64
N ALA A 39 -14.00 -4.96 19.71
CA ALA A 39 -13.66 -4.47 18.37
C ALA A 39 -13.19 -3.00 18.39
N ALA A 40 -13.86 -2.14 19.15
CA ALA A 40 -13.44 -0.75 19.36
C ALA A 40 -12.07 -0.67 20.07
N ALA A 41 -11.83 -1.54 21.06
CA ALA A 41 -10.54 -1.62 21.74
C ALA A 41 -9.41 -2.06 20.79
N VAL A 42 -9.65 -3.07 19.95
CA VAL A 42 -8.70 -3.52 18.93
C VAL A 42 -8.35 -2.39 17.96
N ASP A 43 -9.35 -1.70 17.39
CA ASP A 43 -9.08 -0.62 16.43
C ASP A 43 -8.26 0.51 17.08
N ALA A 44 -8.59 0.91 18.30
CA ALA A 44 -7.83 1.93 19.03
C ALA A 44 -6.38 1.50 19.32
N ILE A 45 -6.17 0.23 19.74
CA ILE A 45 -4.83 -0.32 19.99
C ILE A 45 -4.00 -0.34 18.70
N LEU A 46 -4.59 -0.81 17.59
CA LEU A 46 -3.91 -0.88 16.30
C LEU A 46 -3.62 0.51 15.74
N ALA A 47 -4.53 1.48 15.88
CA ALA A 47 -4.30 2.87 15.49
C ALA A 47 -3.15 3.50 16.30
N ARG A 48 -3.07 3.22 17.61
CA ARG A 48 -1.93 3.67 18.44
C ARG A 48 -0.63 2.99 18.03
N ALA A 49 -0.66 1.70 17.75
CA ALA A 49 0.50 0.94 17.30
C ALA A 49 1.01 1.42 15.93
N GLU A 50 0.09 1.77 15.01
CA GLU A 50 0.41 2.37 13.72
C GLU A 50 1.13 3.71 13.91
N ALA A 51 0.59 4.60 14.75
CA ALA A 51 1.21 5.90 15.03
C ALA A 51 2.63 5.77 15.59
N LEU A 52 2.88 4.78 16.46
CA LEU A 52 4.22 4.52 17.01
C LEU A 52 5.21 4.00 15.96
N THR A 53 4.74 3.27 14.95
CA THR A 53 5.60 2.52 14.00
C THR A 53 5.65 3.12 12.60
N ALA A 54 4.84 4.14 12.32
CA ALA A 54 4.78 4.82 11.03
C ALA A 54 6.03 5.65 10.71
N GLU A 55 6.74 6.13 11.73
CA GLU A 55 7.87 7.05 11.60
C GLU A 55 9.14 6.59 12.32
N ASP A 56 9.05 5.58 13.18
CA ASP A 56 10.15 5.18 14.05
C ASP A 56 10.54 3.72 13.87
N THR A 57 11.69 3.51 13.23
CA THR A 57 12.26 2.18 13.04
C THR A 57 12.81 1.58 14.34
N ARG A 58 12.92 2.35 15.43
CA ARG A 58 13.40 1.86 16.73
C ARG A 58 12.36 1.17 17.58
N VAL A 59 11.06 1.31 17.28
CA VAL A 59 10.01 0.58 18.01
C VAL A 59 10.08 -0.90 17.63
N LEU A 60 10.55 -1.78 18.51
CA LEU A 60 10.87 -3.16 18.16
C LEU A 60 9.67 -4.09 18.30
N ARG A 61 8.92 -3.87 19.37
CA ARG A 61 7.69 -4.57 19.73
C ARG A 61 6.88 -3.67 20.64
N ILE A 62 5.58 -3.88 20.67
CA ILE A 62 4.66 -3.14 21.53
C ILE A 62 3.93 -4.15 22.40
N ALA A 63 4.18 -4.15 23.70
CA ALA A 63 3.42 -5.01 24.60
C ALA A 63 1.99 -4.46 24.74
N VAL A 64 1.00 -5.34 24.82
CA VAL A 64 -0.40 -4.95 24.98
C VAL A 64 -0.96 -5.59 26.25
N THR A 65 -1.55 -4.76 27.10
CA THR A 65 -2.36 -5.22 28.23
C THR A 65 -3.82 -4.88 27.95
N ALA A 66 -4.63 -5.91 27.71
CA ALA A 66 -6.06 -5.81 27.46
C ALA A 66 -6.77 -7.06 28.02
N ASP A 67 -8.10 -7.04 28.04
CA ASP A 67 -8.90 -8.19 28.43
C ASP A 67 -8.71 -9.38 27.45
N PRO A 68 -9.08 -10.62 27.84
CA PRO A 68 -8.89 -11.79 27.00
C PRO A 68 -9.61 -11.76 25.65
N ALA A 69 -10.78 -11.11 25.54
CA ALA A 69 -11.53 -11.04 24.30
C ALA A 69 -10.85 -10.11 23.29
N THR A 70 -10.40 -8.93 23.75
CA THR A 70 -9.57 -8.01 22.94
C THR A 70 -8.26 -8.67 22.51
N THR A 71 -7.60 -9.36 23.45
CA THR A 71 -6.36 -10.10 23.18
C THR A 71 -6.55 -11.20 22.15
N GLY A 72 -7.64 -11.98 22.25
CA GLY A 72 -7.99 -13.02 21.28
C GLY A 72 -8.14 -12.46 19.87
N ARG A 73 -8.87 -11.35 19.72
CA ARG A 73 -9.06 -10.70 18.41
C ARG A 73 -7.77 -10.18 17.79
N LEU A 74 -6.85 -9.62 18.58
CA LEU A 74 -5.52 -9.20 18.08
C LEU A 74 -4.73 -10.38 17.50
N LEU A 75 -4.85 -11.56 18.11
CA LEU A 75 -4.21 -12.79 17.63
C LEU A 75 -4.90 -13.33 16.36
N ASP A 76 -6.24 -13.34 16.32
CA ASP A 76 -7.00 -13.80 15.16
C ASP A 76 -6.74 -12.95 13.91
N LEU A 77 -6.51 -11.65 14.09
CA LEU A 77 -6.10 -10.73 13.03
C LEU A 77 -4.65 -10.92 12.55
N GLY A 78 -3.85 -11.71 13.28
CA GLY A 78 -2.42 -11.83 13.06
C GLY A 78 -1.63 -10.55 13.39
N ALA A 79 -2.23 -9.60 14.10
CA ALA A 79 -1.61 -8.32 14.45
C ALA A 79 -0.66 -8.43 15.64
N ALA A 80 -0.87 -9.45 16.48
CA ALA A 80 -0.06 -9.73 17.65
C ALA A 80 0.35 -11.20 17.71
N ARG A 81 1.35 -11.49 18.54
CA ARG A 81 1.73 -12.85 18.95
C ARG A 81 1.72 -12.97 20.47
N ARG A 82 1.62 -14.21 20.97
CA ARG A 82 1.79 -14.50 22.40
C ARG A 82 3.22 -14.17 22.83
N SER A 83 3.36 -13.55 24.01
CA SER A 83 4.66 -13.21 24.61
C SER A 83 4.51 -13.28 26.14
N GLY A 84 5.12 -14.29 26.77
CA GLY A 84 4.84 -14.63 28.16
C GLY A 84 3.34 -14.85 28.40
N ASP A 85 2.82 -14.22 29.45
CA ASP A 85 1.39 -14.27 29.80
C ASP A 85 0.51 -13.28 29.02
N GLY A 86 1.10 -12.48 28.13
CA GLY A 86 0.42 -11.43 27.38
C GLY A 86 0.52 -11.61 25.86
N VAL A 87 0.34 -10.49 25.15
CA VAL A 87 0.60 -10.39 23.71
C VAL A 87 1.44 -9.18 23.38
N GLU A 88 2.17 -9.27 22.28
CA GLU A 88 2.93 -8.17 21.72
C GLU A 88 2.63 -8.00 20.23
N ILE A 89 2.59 -6.75 19.79
CA ILE A 89 2.49 -6.35 18.39
C ILE A 89 3.90 -6.15 17.87
N LEU A 90 4.28 -6.88 16.82
CA LEU A 90 5.49 -6.61 16.06
C LEU A 90 5.14 -5.69 14.89
N PRO A 91 5.98 -4.70 14.53
CA PRO A 91 5.72 -3.87 13.35
C PRO A 91 5.53 -4.70 12.08
N GLY A 92 6.30 -5.78 11.89
CA GLY A 92 6.13 -6.66 10.73
C GLY A 92 4.82 -7.44 10.70
N LEU A 93 4.19 -7.68 11.85
CA LEU A 93 2.83 -8.25 11.93
C LEU A 93 1.79 -7.17 11.65
N LEU A 94 1.88 -6.07 12.40
CA LEU A 94 0.96 -4.94 12.28
C LEU A 94 0.86 -4.45 10.85
N TRP A 95 1.99 -4.29 10.15
CA TRP A 95 2.13 -3.81 8.77
C TRP A 95 1.88 -4.89 7.70
N GLN A 96 1.33 -6.05 8.10
CA GLN A 96 0.77 -7.04 7.18
C GLN A 96 -0.71 -7.37 7.44
N CYS A 97 -1.34 -6.79 8.46
CA CYS A 97 -2.77 -6.93 8.76
C CYS A 97 -3.68 -6.19 7.77
N ALA A 98 -3.92 -6.80 6.59
CA ALA A 98 -4.61 -6.16 5.46
C ALA A 98 -5.88 -5.36 5.81
N ALA A 99 -6.68 -5.84 6.78
CA ALA A 99 -7.89 -5.18 7.26
C ALA A 99 -7.67 -3.76 7.80
N ARG A 100 -6.43 -3.38 8.12
CA ARG A 100 -6.08 -2.05 8.59
C ARG A 100 -6.00 -1.01 7.47
N TRP A 101 -5.65 -1.41 6.24
CA TRP A 101 -5.44 -0.46 5.12
C TRP A 101 -6.32 -0.72 3.91
N LEU A 102 -6.87 -1.93 3.76
CA LEU A 102 -7.81 -2.26 2.70
C LEU A 102 -9.24 -2.04 3.21
N PRO A 103 -10.03 -1.14 2.60
CA PRO A 103 -11.43 -0.91 3.00
C PRO A 103 -12.30 -2.19 2.92
N ALA A 104 -11.94 -3.10 2.02
CA ALA A 104 -12.55 -4.42 1.92
C ALA A 104 -11.46 -5.46 1.67
N VAL A 105 -11.15 -6.28 2.68
CA VAL A 105 -10.24 -7.42 2.52
C VAL A 105 -10.96 -8.53 1.77
N ARG A 106 -10.34 -9.00 0.70
CA ARG A 106 -10.82 -10.15 -0.06
C ARG A 106 -10.05 -11.39 0.38
N PRO A 107 -10.70 -12.56 0.57
CA PRO A 107 -9.97 -13.78 0.79
C PRO A 107 -9.07 -14.09 -0.42
N PRO A 108 -7.92 -14.75 -0.24
CA PRO A 108 -7.06 -15.14 -1.34
C PRO A 108 -7.86 -15.97 -2.36
N PHE A 109 -7.83 -15.55 -3.62
CA PHE A 109 -8.56 -16.25 -4.67
C PHE A 109 -7.98 -17.67 -4.85
N PRO A 110 -8.80 -18.74 -4.95
CA PRO A 110 -8.30 -20.10 -5.12
C PRO A 110 -7.33 -20.21 -6.30
N GLU A 111 -6.20 -20.89 -6.08
CA GLU A 111 -5.20 -21.05 -7.14
C GLU A 111 -5.66 -22.10 -8.15
N LEU A 112 -6.12 -21.62 -9.30
CA LEU A 112 -6.37 -22.44 -10.48
C LEU A 112 -5.55 -21.87 -11.64
N PHE A 113 -4.70 -22.67 -12.27
CA PHE A 113 -3.93 -22.21 -13.42
C PHE A 113 -4.77 -22.21 -14.69
N THR A 114 -4.63 -21.14 -15.48
CA THR A 114 -5.19 -20.96 -16.82
C THR A 114 -4.08 -20.56 -17.79
N ALA A 115 -4.42 -20.32 -19.06
CA ALA A 115 -3.52 -19.74 -20.04
C ALA A 115 -4.21 -18.69 -20.90
N THR A 116 -3.56 -17.54 -21.06
CA THR A 116 -3.97 -16.46 -21.96
C THR A 116 -2.78 -16.11 -22.85
N ASP A 117 -2.98 -15.96 -24.16
CA ASP A 117 -1.92 -15.68 -25.14
C ASP A 117 -0.66 -16.58 -25.01
N GLY A 118 -0.89 -17.87 -24.73
CA GLY A 118 0.18 -18.87 -24.57
C GLY A 118 0.96 -18.77 -23.25
N ARG A 119 0.57 -17.89 -22.32
CA ARG A 119 1.21 -17.73 -21.01
C ARG A 119 0.39 -18.45 -19.95
N ARG A 120 0.99 -19.41 -19.25
CA ARG A 120 0.37 -20.10 -18.12
C ARG A 120 0.48 -19.25 -16.85
N HIS A 121 -0.64 -18.92 -16.20
CA HIS A 121 -0.71 -18.10 -14.99
C HIS A 121 -1.90 -18.50 -14.10
N PRO A 122 -1.94 -18.10 -12.81
CA PRO A 122 -3.14 -18.26 -11.99
C PRO A 122 -4.32 -17.45 -12.55
N LEU A 123 -5.52 -17.99 -12.44
CA LEU A 123 -6.77 -17.28 -12.66
C LEU A 123 -6.86 -16.10 -11.68
N ARG A 124 -7.09 -14.90 -12.21
CA ARG A 124 -7.15 -13.67 -11.42
C ARG A 124 -8.59 -13.38 -10.95
N PRO A 125 -8.76 -12.83 -9.74
CA PRO A 125 -10.07 -12.35 -9.32
C PRO A 125 -10.51 -11.16 -10.17
N GLY A 126 -11.80 -10.84 -10.13
CA GLY A 126 -12.31 -9.61 -10.73
C GLY A 126 -11.69 -8.35 -10.11
N THR A 127 -11.69 -7.28 -10.89
CA THR A 127 -11.23 -5.95 -10.50
C THR A 127 -12.05 -5.45 -9.31
N PRO A 128 -11.42 -4.99 -8.20
CA PRO A 128 -12.13 -4.31 -7.14
C PRO A 128 -12.71 -2.97 -7.63
N ALA A 129 -13.60 -2.36 -6.86
CA ALA A 129 -14.16 -1.04 -7.16
C ALA A 129 -14.06 -0.10 -5.95
N GLY A 130 -13.94 1.19 -6.22
CA GLY A 130 -13.79 2.24 -5.21
C GLY A 130 -12.37 2.35 -4.66
N THR A 131 -12.26 2.82 -3.42
CA THR A 131 -10.98 2.92 -2.70
C THR A 131 -10.49 1.52 -2.33
N VAL A 132 -9.28 1.18 -2.77
CA VAL A 132 -8.67 -0.14 -2.53
C VAL A 132 -7.61 -0.11 -1.43
N TYR A 133 -7.14 1.09 -1.07
CA TYR A 133 -6.12 1.28 -0.04
C TYR A 133 -6.20 2.69 0.53
N ALA A 134 -5.99 2.83 1.84
CA ALA A 134 -5.77 4.12 2.49
C ALA A 134 -4.76 4.01 3.64
N ARG A 135 -3.96 5.05 3.81
CA ARG A 135 -2.96 5.17 4.89
C ARG A 135 -2.79 6.63 5.31
N ALA A 136 -2.85 6.87 6.61
CA ALA A 136 -2.47 8.16 7.18
C ALA A 136 -0.94 8.34 7.13
N ILE A 137 -0.49 9.54 6.75
CA ILE A 137 0.91 9.91 6.64
C ILE A 137 1.20 11.02 7.66
N PRO A 138 1.62 10.70 8.90
CA PRO A 138 1.63 11.68 9.98
C PRO A 138 2.59 12.85 9.72
N TRP A 139 3.79 12.59 9.17
CA TRP A 139 4.76 13.64 8.79
C TRP A 139 4.29 14.58 7.68
N LEU A 140 3.27 14.19 6.89
CA LEU A 140 2.62 15.10 5.94
C LEU A 140 1.33 15.71 6.51
N GLY A 141 0.74 15.12 7.54
CA GLY A 141 -0.60 15.45 8.01
C GLY A 141 -1.68 15.17 6.95
N ARG A 142 -1.45 14.23 6.04
CA ARG A 142 -2.33 13.88 4.90
C ARG A 142 -2.62 12.39 4.87
N THR A 143 -3.64 11.98 4.13
CA THR A 143 -3.95 10.59 3.82
C THR A 143 -3.59 10.28 2.36
N VAL A 144 -2.80 9.24 2.14
CA VAL A 144 -2.62 8.64 0.81
C VAL A 144 -3.67 7.55 0.62
N SER A 145 -4.36 7.57 -0.51
CA SER A 145 -5.25 6.48 -0.91
C SER A 145 -5.09 6.13 -2.38
N PHE A 146 -5.54 4.93 -2.75
CA PHE A 146 -5.65 4.51 -4.15
C PHE A 146 -7.07 4.07 -4.42
N ARG A 147 -7.63 4.46 -5.56
CA ARG A 147 -8.99 4.09 -5.98
C ARG A 147 -9.06 3.72 -7.45
N THR A 148 -10.03 2.89 -7.80
CA THR A 148 -10.33 2.57 -9.20
C THR A 148 -10.90 3.75 -9.96
N MET A 149 -10.72 3.73 -11.28
CA MET A 149 -11.18 4.79 -12.20
C MET A 149 -12.64 4.61 -12.61
N THR A 150 -13.56 4.69 -11.65
CA THR A 150 -14.99 4.44 -11.85
C THR A 150 -15.87 5.67 -11.63
N GLU A 151 -15.29 6.81 -11.23
CA GLU A 151 -16.03 8.04 -10.95
C GLU A 151 -16.30 8.85 -12.23
N PRO A 152 -17.42 9.59 -12.31
CA PRO A 152 -17.66 10.52 -13.40
C PRO A 152 -16.51 11.52 -13.56
N GLY A 153 -16.00 11.66 -14.79
CA GLY A 153 -14.90 12.57 -15.10
C GLY A 153 -13.49 11.97 -14.97
N ASP A 154 -13.34 10.76 -14.42
CA ASP A 154 -12.03 10.10 -14.27
C ASP A 154 -11.29 9.96 -15.62
N VAL A 155 -11.99 9.53 -16.67
CA VAL A 155 -11.42 9.39 -18.01
C VAL A 155 -11.03 10.76 -18.60
N ALA A 156 -11.80 11.82 -18.30
CA ALA A 156 -11.47 13.16 -18.75
C ALA A 156 -10.21 13.70 -18.04
N LEU A 157 -10.07 13.44 -16.74
CA LEU A 157 -8.88 13.79 -15.97
C LEU A 157 -7.65 13.03 -16.47
N PHE A 158 -7.77 11.71 -16.65
CA PHE A 158 -6.72 10.89 -17.26
C PHE A 158 -6.32 11.45 -18.63
N SER A 159 -7.32 11.75 -19.48
CA SER A 159 -7.07 12.30 -20.81
C SER A 159 -6.37 13.65 -20.78
N ALA A 160 -6.69 14.52 -19.81
CA ALA A 160 -6.00 15.78 -19.64
C ALA A 160 -4.53 15.56 -19.25
N TRP A 161 -4.26 14.64 -18.32
CA TRP A 161 -2.89 14.32 -17.90
C TRP A 161 -2.08 13.65 -19.00
N MET A 162 -2.63 12.71 -19.77
CA MET A 162 -1.87 12.05 -20.85
C MET A 162 -1.52 12.99 -22.01
N ASN A 163 -2.29 14.07 -22.17
CA ASN A 163 -2.00 15.14 -23.14
C ASN A 163 -1.14 16.28 -22.57
N ASP A 164 -0.81 16.28 -21.27
CA ASP A 164 0.17 17.20 -20.72
C ASP A 164 1.55 16.90 -21.35
N PRO A 165 2.23 17.87 -21.98
CA PRO A 165 3.46 17.61 -22.75
C PRO A 165 4.56 16.88 -21.97
N ARG A 166 4.64 17.11 -20.66
CA ARG A 166 5.65 16.49 -19.80
C ARG A 166 5.26 15.06 -19.42
N VAL A 167 3.99 14.77 -19.17
CA VAL A 167 3.54 13.38 -19.02
C VAL A 167 3.72 12.63 -20.34
N ALA A 168 3.29 13.23 -21.45
CA ALA A 168 3.40 12.68 -22.80
C ALA A 168 4.85 12.33 -23.19
N ALA A 169 5.84 13.13 -22.77
CA ALA A 169 7.25 12.86 -23.03
C ALA A 169 7.73 11.49 -22.50
N ILE A 170 7.10 10.97 -21.46
CA ILE A 170 7.46 9.68 -20.84
C ILE A 170 6.42 8.60 -21.19
N TRP A 171 5.14 8.93 -21.07
CA TRP A 171 4.04 7.97 -21.16
C TRP A 171 3.60 7.68 -22.60
N GLN A 172 3.76 8.65 -23.51
CA GLN A 172 3.52 8.49 -24.96
C GLN A 172 2.11 8.03 -25.37
N GLU A 173 1.10 8.19 -24.51
CA GLU A 173 -0.32 7.90 -24.82
C GLU A 173 -1.10 9.21 -25.06
N THR A 174 -0.61 10.13 -25.90
CA THR A 174 -1.41 11.30 -26.29
C THR A 174 -2.56 10.88 -27.21
N GLY A 175 -3.73 11.51 -27.09
CA GLY A 175 -4.88 11.07 -27.85
C GLY A 175 -6.18 11.81 -27.55
N THR A 176 -7.23 11.43 -28.27
CA THR A 176 -8.58 11.95 -28.07
C THR A 176 -9.21 11.34 -26.82
N LEU A 177 -10.20 12.03 -26.24
CA LEU A 177 -10.97 11.52 -25.11
C LEU A 177 -11.60 10.15 -25.41
N ALA A 178 -12.10 9.95 -26.63
CA ALA A 178 -12.69 8.69 -27.06
C ALA A 178 -11.67 7.53 -27.10
N ALA A 179 -10.45 7.81 -27.57
CA ALA A 179 -9.37 6.83 -27.56
C ALA A 179 -8.98 6.44 -26.12
N HIS A 180 -8.85 7.43 -25.23
CA HIS A 180 -8.57 7.17 -23.81
C HIS A 180 -9.70 6.43 -23.10
N ALA A 181 -10.96 6.73 -23.41
CA ALA A 181 -12.10 5.98 -22.89
C ALA A 181 -12.05 4.50 -23.29
N ALA A 182 -11.76 4.22 -24.57
CA ALA A 182 -11.59 2.85 -25.05
C ALA A 182 -10.39 2.14 -24.39
N TYR A 183 -9.28 2.85 -24.19
CA TYR A 183 -8.08 2.34 -23.52
C TYR A 183 -8.37 1.95 -22.08
N ILE A 184 -8.97 2.84 -21.27
CA ILE A 184 -9.32 2.55 -19.88
C ILE A 184 -10.35 1.41 -19.78
N ALA A 185 -11.37 1.40 -20.65
CA ALA A 185 -12.36 0.33 -20.67
C ALA A 185 -11.71 -1.05 -20.94
N LYS A 186 -10.73 -1.10 -21.85
CA LYS A 186 -9.96 -2.32 -22.12
C LYS A 186 -9.20 -2.78 -20.88
N LEU A 187 -8.47 -1.88 -20.21
CA LEU A 187 -7.73 -2.23 -18.98
C LEU A 187 -8.68 -2.71 -17.87
N GLN A 188 -9.82 -2.06 -17.68
CA GLN A 188 -10.80 -2.46 -16.67
C GLN A 188 -11.44 -3.82 -16.94
N SER A 189 -11.52 -4.23 -18.21
CA SER A 189 -12.00 -5.55 -18.63
C SER A 189 -10.96 -6.66 -18.53
N ASP A 190 -9.67 -6.31 -18.39
CA ASP A 190 -8.56 -7.27 -18.33
C ASP A 190 -8.17 -7.56 -16.87
N PRO A 191 -8.44 -8.77 -16.35
CA PRO A 191 -8.06 -9.17 -14.99
C PRO A 191 -6.54 -9.14 -14.73
N ALA A 192 -5.73 -9.07 -15.79
CA ALA A 192 -4.28 -8.96 -15.69
C ALA A 192 -3.81 -7.55 -15.26
N THR A 193 -4.69 -6.55 -15.30
CA THR A 193 -4.38 -5.13 -15.06
C THR A 193 -5.33 -4.47 -14.07
N LEU A 194 -4.87 -3.42 -13.40
CA LEU A 194 -5.66 -2.61 -12.49
C LEU A 194 -5.28 -1.13 -12.61
N PRO A 195 -6.06 -0.32 -13.35
CA PRO A 195 -5.86 1.12 -13.45
C PRO A 195 -6.42 1.82 -12.19
N LEU A 196 -5.59 2.67 -11.58
CA LEU A 196 -5.90 3.39 -10.34
C LEU A 196 -5.55 4.87 -10.45
N PHE A 197 -6.26 5.68 -9.67
CA PHE A 197 -5.77 6.98 -9.24
C PHE A 197 -5.19 6.90 -7.83
N GLY A 198 -3.99 7.47 -7.66
CA GLY A 198 -3.47 7.82 -6.35
C GLY A 198 -4.03 9.16 -5.92
N CYS A 199 -4.46 9.26 -4.67
CA CYS A 199 -5.11 10.43 -4.10
C CYS A 199 -4.39 10.91 -2.83
N LEU A 200 -4.41 12.22 -2.61
CA LEU A 200 -4.07 12.85 -1.32
C LEU A 200 -5.33 13.51 -0.77
N ASP A 201 -5.78 13.04 0.40
CA ASP A 201 -7.08 13.38 0.99
C ASP A 201 -8.24 13.30 -0.01
N GLY A 202 -8.26 12.21 -0.78
CA GLY A 202 -9.31 11.97 -1.78
C GLY A 202 -9.18 12.75 -3.09
N LYS A 203 -8.26 13.72 -3.21
CA LYS A 203 -7.99 14.40 -4.49
C LYS A 203 -6.99 13.59 -5.33
N PRO A 204 -7.34 13.16 -6.56
CA PRO A 204 -6.41 12.47 -7.46
C PRO A 204 -5.18 13.33 -7.80
N PHE A 205 -4.00 12.71 -7.81
CA PHE A 205 -2.73 13.36 -8.14
C PHE A 205 -1.92 12.63 -9.22
N GLY A 206 -2.16 11.34 -9.42
CA GLY A 206 -1.42 10.52 -10.37
C GLY A 206 -2.18 9.29 -10.79
N TYR A 207 -1.92 8.84 -12.02
CA TYR A 207 -2.40 7.61 -12.59
C TYR A 207 -1.39 6.49 -12.35
N PHE A 208 -1.89 5.31 -12.00
CA PHE A 208 -1.12 4.11 -11.76
C PHE A 208 -1.73 2.96 -12.53
N GLU A 209 -0.88 2.15 -13.17
CA GLU A 209 -1.31 0.92 -13.82
C GLU A 209 -0.58 -0.25 -13.17
N LEU A 210 -1.31 -1.05 -12.42
CA LEU A 210 -0.78 -2.24 -11.78
C LEU A 210 -1.00 -3.44 -12.68
N TYR A 211 -0.05 -4.35 -12.71
CA TYR A 211 -0.14 -5.53 -13.57
C TYR A 211 0.41 -6.78 -12.89
N TRP A 212 -0.04 -7.95 -13.34
CA TRP A 212 0.59 -9.23 -13.03
C TRP A 212 1.76 -9.47 -13.98
N ALA A 213 2.98 -9.55 -13.43
CA ALA A 213 4.19 -9.56 -14.25
C ALA A 213 4.24 -10.77 -15.20
N ARG A 214 3.73 -11.92 -14.76
CA ARG A 214 3.67 -13.16 -15.53
C ARG A 214 2.77 -13.07 -16.77
N GLU A 215 1.68 -12.32 -16.69
CA GLU A 215 0.78 -12.04 -17.83
C GLU A 215 1.30 -10.90 -18.70
N SER A 216 2.15 -10.02 -18.17
CA SER A 216 2.67 -8.86 -18.90
C SER A 216 3.74 -9.22 -19.94
N ARG A 217 4.12 -8.23 -20.77
CA ARG A 217 5.26 -8.34 -21.70
C ARG A 217 6.59 -8.62 -21.03
N LEU A 218 6.71 -8.35 -19.72
CA LEU A 218 7.91 -8.63 -18.93
C LEU A 218 8.01 -10.12 -18.56
N GLY A 219 6.88 -10.83 -18.44
CA GLY A 219 6.82 -12.21 -17.95
C GLY A 219 7.79 -13.18 -18.64
N PRO A 220 7.95 -13.14 -19.98
CA PRO A 220 8.91 -13.99 -20.69
C PRO A 220 10.39 -13.58 -20.55
N LEU A 221 10.69 -12.40 -20.02
CA LEU A 221 12.04 -11.81 -20.00
C LEU A 221 12.80 -12.10 -18.69
N TYR A 222 12.15 -12.75 -17.71
CA TYR A 222 12.77 -13.20 -16.48
C TYR A 222 11.96 -14.36 -15.87
N GLU A 223 12.46 -14.97 -14.80
CA GLU A 223 11.72 -16.00 -14.05
C GLU A 223 10.57 -15.37 -13.22
N ALA A 224 9.49 -15.01 -13.91
CA ALA A 224 8.31 -14.40 -13.31
C ALA A 224 7.55 -15.37 -12.40
N GLY A 225 7.40 -14.98 -11.13
CA GLY A 225 6.59 -15.72 -10.17
C GLY A 225 5.09 -15.66 -10.51
N PRO A 226 4.28 -16.63 -10.05
CA PRO A 226 2.84 -16.64 -10.31
C PRO A 226 2.10 -15.43 -9.74
N TYR A 227 2.65 -14.74 -8.74
CA TYR A 227 2.05 -13.56 -8.10
C TYR A 227 2.99 -12.36 -8.09
N ASP A 228 4.00 -12.33 -8.97
CA ASP A 228 4.80 -11.12 -9.13
C ASP A 228 3.91 -10.00 -9.68
N ARG A 229 4.00 -8.83 -9.04
CA ARG A 229 3.25 -7.64 -9.44
C ARG A 229 4.21 -6.60 -9.97
N GLY A 230 3.76 -5.77 -10.90
CA GLY A 230 4.49 -4.57 -11.28
C GLY A 230 3.56 -3.38 -11.41
N TRP A 231 4.17 -2.24 -11.72
CA TRP A 231 3.47 -0.97 -11.74
C TRP A 231 4.08 -0.01 -12.75
N HIS A 232 3.23 0.84 -13.31
CA HIS A 232 3.62 2.05 -14.01
C HIS A 232 2.96 3.27 -13.36
N VAL A 233 3.57 4.44 -13.51
CA VAL A 233 3.05 5.70 -12.95
C VAL A 233 3.16 6.86 -13.90
N ALA A 234 2.13 7.70 -13.91
CA ALA A 234 2.15 9.05 -14.45
C ALA A 234 1.65 10.03 -13.38
N ILE A 235 2.53 10.92 -12.92
CA ILE A 235 2.15 11.97 -11.97
C ILE A 235 1.62 13.16 -12.75
N GLY A 236 0.33 13.48 -12.54
CA GLY A 236 -0.40 14.52 -13.27
C GLY A 236 -0.44 15.87 -12.54
N ASP A 237 -0.64 15.87 -11.22
CA ASP A 237 -0.64 17.11 -10.41
C ASP A 237 0.80 17.50 -10.04
N GLU A 238 1.14 18.79 -10.18
CA GLU A 238 2.48 19.28 -9.86
C GLU A 238 2.69 19.51 -8.35
N ALA A 239 1.60 19.75 -7.62
CA ALA A 239 1.64 20.03 -6.18
C ALA A 239 2.09 18.82 -5.34
N VAL A 240 2.13 17.63 -5.95
CA VAL A 240 2.54 16.38 -5.29
C VAL A 240 3.98 15.96 -5.63
N ARG A 241 4.76 16.89 -6.19
CA ARG A 241 6.16 16.64 -6.50
C ARG A 241 7.06 16.92 -5.31
N GLY A 242 8.17 16.21 -5.26
CA GLY A 242 9.18 16.37 -4.22
C GLY A 242 9.32 15.13 -3.35
N ARG A 243 10.44 15.07 -2.66
CA ARG A 243 10.85 13.92 -1.84
C ARG A 243 9.81 13.53 -0.78
N PRO A 244 9.18 14.46 -0.03
CA PRO A 244 8.23 14.07 1.02
C PRO A 244 7.00 13.32 0.49
N VAL A 245 6.43 13.76 -0.64
CA VAL A 245 5.24 13.14 -1.23
C VAL A 245 5.59 11.82 -1.91
N LEU A 246 6.74 11.74 -2.59
CA LEU A 246 7.27 10.47 -3.13
C LEU A 246 7.48 9.43 -2.02
N SER A 247 8.11 9.82 -0.91
CA SER A 247 8.30 8.96 0.27
C SER A 247 7.01 8.55 0.95
N ALA A 248 5.88 9.22 0.65
CA ALA A 248 4.57 8.83 1.14
C ALA A 248 3.85 7.86 0.20
N TRP A 249 3.72 8.19 -1.10
CA TRP A 249 2.90 7.37 -2.00
C TRP A 249 3.61 6.11 -2.48
N LEU A 250 4.93 6.13 -2.73
CA LEU A 250 5.62 4.98 -3.30
C LEU A 250 5.60 3.77 -2.33
N PRO A 251 6.02 3.91 -1.06
CA PRO A 251 5.89 2.81 -0.10
C PRO A 251 4.45 2.38 0.13
N SER A 252 3.48 3.31 0.05
CA SER A 252 2.06 3.00 0.19
C SER A 252 1.53 2.16 -0.98
N LEU A 253 1.96 2.42 -2.22
CA LEU A 253 1.63 1.60 -3.38
C LEU A 253 2.25 0.20 -3.28
N MET A 254 3.51 0.13 -2.84
CA MET A 254 4.19 -1.16 -2.65
C MET A 254 3.50 -1.97 -1.55
N HIS A 255 3.11 -1.31 -0.47
CA HIS A 255 2.34 -1.92 0.60
C HIS A 255 1.01 -2.47 0.08
N TYR A 256 0.25 -1.69 -0.70
CA TYR A 256 -0.98 -2.16 -1.32
C TYR A 256 -0.75 -3.42 -2.17
N LEU A 257 0.26 -3.43 -3.04
CA LEU A 257 0.58 -4.58 -3.88
C LEU A 257 0.91 -5.86 -3.08
N LEU A 258 1.53 -5.73 -1.90
CA LEU A 258 1.81 -6.85 -1.00
C LEU A 258 0.57 -7.32 -0.23
N LEU A 259 -0.39 -6.43 0.04
CA LEU A 259 -1.58 -6.77 0.82
C LEU A 259 -2.76 -7.28 -0.02
N ASP A 260 -2.96 -6.72 -1.21
CA ASP A 260 -4.06 -7.08 -2.12
C ASP A 260 -3.99 -8.56 -2.51
N GLU A 261 -2.78 -9.10 -2.65
CA GLU A 261 -2.53 -10.51 -2.86
C GLU A 261 -1.42 -10.98 -1.88
N PRO A 262 -1.77 -11.72 -0.80
CA PRO A 262 -0.80 -12.14 0.20
C PRO A 262 0.25 -13.13 -0.33
N ARG A 263 0.03 -13.78 -1.48
CA ARG A 263 1.04 -14.62 -2.14
C ARG A 263 2.09 -13.82 -2.91
N THR A 264 1.90 -12.51 -3.11
CA THR A 264 2.91 -11.64 -3.73
C THR A 264 4.17 -11.58 -2.85
N GLN A 265 5.29 -12.07 -3.39
CA GLN A 265 6.61 -12.03 -2.73
C GLN A 265 7.56 -11.01 -3.35
N ARG A 266 7.27 -10.54 -4.56
CA ARG A 266 8.15 -9.65 -5.32
C ARG A 266 7.33 -8.66 -6.14
N ILE A 267 7.73 -7.39 -6.05
CA ILE A 267 7.24 -6.32 -6.92
C ILE A 267 8.35 -5.95 -7.88
N VAL A 268 8.03 -5.83 -9.17
CA VAL A 268 8.99 -5.53 -10.23
C VAL A 268 8.72 -4.19 -10.89
N GLY A 269 9.75 -3.66 -11.57
CA GLY A 269 9.64 -2.51 -12.45
C GLY A 269 10.74 -2.50 -13.50
N GLU A 270 10.51 -1.78 -14.60
CA GLU A 270 11.36 -1.80 -15.79
C GLU A 270 11.73 -0.38 -16.26
N PRO A 271 12.40 0.43 -15.40
CA PRO A 271 12.95 1.72 -15.83
C PRO A 271 13.92 1.54 -16.99
N ARG A 272 14.08 2.58 -17.81
CA ARG A 272 15.11 2.55 -18.87
C ARG A 272 16.49 2.40 -18.24
N ALA A 273 17.32 1.54 -18.82
CA ALA A 273 18.66 1.25 -18.30
C ALA A 273 19.59 2.48 -18.34
N ASP A 274 19.34 3.42 -19.25
CA ASP A 274 20.07 4.68 -19.40
C ASP A 274 19.61 5.78 -18.42
N HIS A 275 18.51 5.57 -17.69
CA HIS A 275 17.94 6.58 -16.79
C HIS A 275 18.48 6.44 -15.35
N ALA A 276 19.78 6.73 -15.19
CA ALA A 276 20.54 6.51 -13.96
C ALA A 276 19.92 7.14 -12.70
N GLN A 277 19.28 8.33 -12.81
CA GLN A 277 18.64 8.98 -11.65
C GLN A 277 17.42 8.19 -11.14
N GLN A 278 16.62 7.60 -12.02
CA GLN A 278 15.46 6.80 -11.60
C GLN A 278 15.91 5.49 -10.98
N ILE A 279 16.95 4.85 -11.53
CA ILE A 279 17.53 3.64 -10.96
C ILE A 279 18.04 3.93 -9.54
N ARG A 280 18.81 5.02 -9.34
CA ARG A 280 19.25 5.45 -8.00
C ARG A 280 18.09 5.70 -7.04
N ASN A 281 17.01 6.34 -7.50
CA ASN A 281 15.84 6.59 -6.67
C ASN A 281 15.13 5.28 -6.26
N LEU A 282 15.04 4.31 -7.17
CA LEU A 282 14.46 3.00 -6.89
C LEU A 282 15.34 2.21 -5.91
N HIS A 283 16.66 2.24 -6.08
CA HIS A 283 17.60 1.64 -5.12
C HIS A 283 17.48 2.28 -3.72
N ALA A 284 17.41 3.60 -3.66
CA ALA A 284 17.16 4.34 -2.42
C ALA A 284 15.77 4.08 -1.81
N SER A 285 14.86 3.45 -2.57
CA SER A 285 13.53 3.01 -2.11
C SER A 285 13.48 1.51 -1.81
N GLY A 286 14.63 0.82 -1.82
CA GLY A 286 14.77 -0.60 -1.48
C GLY A 286 14.69 -1.58 -2.67
N PHE A 287 14.59 -1.11 -3.90
CA PHE A 287 14.65 -2.00 -5.06
C PHE A 287 16.09 -2.43 -5.37
N ALA A 288 16.28 -3.64 -5.87
CA ALA A 288 17.54 -4.11 -6.42
C ALA A 288 17.39 -4.34 -7.93
N THR A 289 18.42 -4.02 -8.72
CA THR A 289 18.46 -4.44 -10.13
C THR A 289 18.77 -5.94 -10.19
N ILE A 290 17.89 -6.72 -10.81
CA ILE A 290 18.01 -8.18 -10.89
C ILE A 290 18.37 -8.68 -12.29
N ALA A 291 18.12 -7.88 -13.33
CA ALA A 291 18.52 -8.20 -14.70
C ALA A 291 18.55 -6.93 -15.56
N THR A 292 19.13 -7.04 -16.76
CA THR A 292 18.92 -6.08 -17.85
C THR A 292 18.23 -6.82 -18.98
N VAL A 293 17.10 -6.29 -19.46
CA VAL A 293 16.26 -6.93 -20.48
C VAL A 293 16.01 -5.99 -21.65
N ASP A 294 15.88 -6.53 -22.85
CA ASP A 294 15.65 -5.76 -24.07
C ASP A 294 14.19 -5.89 -24.51
N PHE A 295 13.50 -4.75 -24.59
CA PHE A 295 12.22 -4.60 -25.26
C PHE A 295 12.44 -4.01 -26.67
N PRO A 296 11.52 -4.21 -27.63
CA PRO A 296 11.66 -3.65 -28.98
C PRO A 296 11.93 -2.13 -29.02
N HIS A 297 11.46 -1.39 -28.02
CA HIS A 297 11.53 0.07 -27.95
C HIS A 297 12.47 0.61 -26.85
N LYS A 298 13.05 -0.26 -25.99
CA LYS A 298 13.98 0.17 -24.91
C LYS A 298 14.81 -0.99 -24.36
N ARG A 299 16.01 -0.67 -23.87
CA ARG A 299 16.74 -1.50 -22.91
C ARG A 299 16.33 -1.10 -21.50
N ALA A 300 15.90 -2.06 -20.67
CA ALA A 300 15.39 -1.82 -19.34
C ALA A 300 16.28 -2.47 -18.27
N ALA A 301 16.49 -1.77 -17.15
CA ALA A 301 17.06 -2.35 -15.95
C ALA A 301 15.89 -2.93 -15.13
N LEU A 302 15.71 -4.25 -15.16
CA LEU A 302 14.67 -4.90 -14.37
C LEU A 302 15.04 -4.79 -12.89
N VAL A 303 14.19 -4.12 -12.12
CA VAL A 303 14.35 -3.98 -10.68
C VAL A 303 13.29 -4.78 -9.93
N ALA A 304 13.60 -5.18 -8.70
CA ALA A 304 12.70 -5.91 -7.83
C ALA A 304 12.79 -5.46 -6.38
N LEU A 305 11.66 -5.46 -5.69
CA LEU A 305 11.54 -5.30 -4.24
C LEU A 305 10.87 -6.56 -3.67
N SER A 306 11.53 -7.24 -2.73
CA SER A 306 10.94 -8.40 -2.05
C SER A 306 10.08 -7.97 -0.87
N ARG A 307 9.04 -8.78 -0.55
CA ARG A 307 8.22 -8.61 0.66
C ARG A 307 9.09 -8.57 1.91
N GLU A 308 10.02 -9.52 2.03
CA GLU A 308 10.90 -9.61 3.19
C GLU A 308 11.71 -8.32 3.36
N HIS A 309 12.28 -7.78 2.28
CA HIS A 309 13.02 -6.53 2.33
C HIS A 309 12.11 -5.38 2.77
N PHE A 310 10.93 -5.24 2.15
CA PHE A 310 9.95 -4.20 2.52
C PHE A 310 9.59 -4.23 4.01
N VAL A 311 9.32 -5.42 4.54
CA VAL A 311 8.86 -5.62 5.92
C VAL A 311 9.99 -5.50 6.93
N ARG A 312 11.10 -6.21 6.71
CA ARG A 312 12.26 -6.24 7.61
C ARG A 312 12.86 -4.84 7.76
N ASP A 313 12.95 -4.12 6.66
CA ASP A 313 13.62 -2.82 6.61
C ASP A 313 12.64 -1.67 6.87
N ARG A 314 11.35 -1.99 7.07
CA ARG A 314 10.28 -1.04 7.38
C ARG A 314 10.22 0.10 6.37
N LEU A 315 10.23 -0.25 5.08
CA LEU A 315 10.34 0.72 3.99
C LEU A 315 9.14 1.68 3.89
N TRP A 316 8.09 1.47 4.69
CA TRP A 316 7.02 2.43 4.92
C TRP A 316 7.44 3.66 5.73
N VAL A 317 8.55 3.60 6.48
CA VAL A 317 9.12 4.72 7.25
C VAL A 317 10.04 5.56 6.35
N PRO A 318 9.90 6.89 6.31
CA PRO A 318 10.78 7.75 5.53
C PRO A 318 12.26 7.56 5.89
N GLY A 319 13.09 7.35 4.88
CA GLY A 319 14.54 7.20 5.07
C GLY A 319 14.99 5.85 5.61
N ALA A 320 14.10 4.86 5.79
CA ALA A 320 14.48 3.55 6.33
C ALA A 320 15.42 2.71 5.43
N ALA A 321 15.48 3.04 4.14
CA ALA A 321 16.42 2.48 3.17
C ALA A 321 17.74 3.27 3.08
N ALA A 322 17.91 4.37 3.84
CA ALA A 322 19.13 5.16 3.80
C ALA A 322 20.31 4.38 4.41
N ALA A 323 21.50 4.57 3.83
CA ALA A 323 22.71 3.86 4.27
C ALA A 323 23.13 4.19 5.72
N ASP A 324 22.74 5.38 6.20
CA ASP A 324 22.96 5.88 7.56
C ASP A 324 21.77 5.65 8.50
N ALA A 325 20.74 4.92 8.06
CA ALA A 325 19.61 4.58 8.92
C ALA A 325 20.11 3.79 10.15
N ALA A 326 19.52 4.07 11.32
CA ALA A 326 19.90 3.44 12.57
C ALA A 326 19.93 1.90 12.45
N PRO A 327 20.93 1.22 13.04
CA PRO A 327 21.06 -0.24 12.96
C PRO A 327 19.76 -0.92 13.37
N ARG A 328 19.29 -1.82 12.51
CA ARG A 328 18.07 -2.59 12.76
C ARG A 328 18.43 -3.70 13.73
N PRO A 329 17.72 -3.89 14.85
CA PRO A 329 17.92 -5.09 15.64
C PRO A 329 17.57 -6.32 14.80
N PRO A 330 18.19 -7.47 15.10
CA PRO A 330 17.95 -8.70 14.35
C PRO A 330 16.45 -9.01 14.27
N ALA A 331 16.03 -9.53 13.12
CA ALA A 331 14.63 -9.63 12.68
C ALA A 331 13.72 -10.49 13.57
N VAL A 332 14.22 -11.09 14.64
CA VAL A 332 13.47 -11.93 15.57
C VAL A 332 14.18 -11.79 16.92
N PRO A 333 13.51 -11.37 18.01
CA PRO A 333 13.97 -11.77 19.34
C PRO A 333 13.90 -13.29 19.35
N ALA A 334 15.06 -13.95 19.51
CA ALA A 334 15.12 -15.38 19.80
C ALA A 334 14.12 -15.76 20.89
#